data_AF-B7FYE3-F1
#
_entry.id   AF-B7FYE3-F1
#
_cell.length_a   1.000
_cell.length_b   1.000
_cell.length_c   1.000
_cell.angle_alpha   90.00
_cell.angle_beta   90.00
_cell.angle_gamma   90.00
#
_symmetry.space_group_name_H-M   'P 1'
#
loop_
_entity.id
_entity.type
_entity.pdbx_description
1 polymer ?
#
loop_
_entity_poly.entity_id
_entity_poly.type
_entity_poly.pdbx_seq_one_letter_code
_entity_poly.pdbx_strand_id
1 'polypeptide(L)'
;MGHAQPSRRSELRPSPSFALAKDRLAAYQARSNSMSERESSRTIPALALRAYHLPGNSWCDDWVQYFANNHPLFGICCHHRLHPVTAKWRLIHLVGSIVFGLAVTNIIWLWFIVNDQHDVNDPVLTISFGGGIRTGNSTVSTGNYTDTEYSNSTAEAALQGHQEIAVTEGMLILWTIGGGLHALFDNTVWYMTACVCCLPGQPLQCLYKYKWCGTYVVVLLVVIFTAVASFVVVLRASLEEDDMVDAGDLNSAGIVDDSIDLSNGIDRDREKYRFLLSYTVELLLALLVYYPVVGTILFTGILGCGRLPVLGGRPYEVECERKLQQRESRRSFNNGRKTSSNLV
;
A
#
# COMPACT_ATOMS: atom_id res chain seq x y z
N MET A 1 37.24 -40.74 66.71
CA MET A 1 36.48 -39.50 66.47
C MET A 1 37.48 -38.39 66.17
N GLY A 2 37.76 -38.13 64.89
CA GLY A 2 38.67 -37.07 64.44
C GLY A 2 37.86 -35.96 63.77
N HIS A 3 37.78 -34.81 64.41
CA HIS A 3 37.14 -33.62 63.85
C HIS A 3 38.09 -32.96 62.84
N ALA A 4 37.79 -33.10 61.55
CA ALA A 4 38.47 -32.36 60.49
C ALA A 4 38.04 -30.88 60.56
N GLN A 5 39.00 -29.98 60.83
CA GLN A 5 38.77 -28.55 60.74
C GLN A 5 38.64 -28.12 59.26
N PRO A 6 37.62 -27.28 58.93
CA PRO A 6 37.45 -26.79 57.57
C PRO A 6 38.57 -25.81 57.21
N SER A 7 39.31 -26.16 56.16
CA SER A 7 40.30 -25.32 55.49
C SER A 7 39.70 -23.96 55.12
N ARG A 8 40.16 -22.89 55.76
CA ARG A 8 39.84 -21.50 55.41
C ARG A 8 40.28 -21.24 53.96
N ARG A 9 39.33 -21.26 53.02
CA ARG A 9 39.53 -20.65 51.70
C ARG A 9 39.75 -19.16 51.92
N SER A 10 40.94 -18.69 51.59
CA SER A 10 41.25 -17.27 51.48
C SER A 10 40.37 -16.66 50.39
N GLU A 11 39.31 -15.96 50.79
CA GLU A 11 38.51 -15.15 49.89
C GLU A 11 39.41 -14.04 49.32
N LEU A 12 39.83 -14.22 48.06
CA LEU A 12 40.44 -13.13 47.30
C LEU A 12 39.41 -12.01 47.22
N ARG A 13 39.61 -10.94 47.98
CA ARG A 13 38.85 -9.71 47.80
C ARG A 13 39.11 -9.21 46.38
N PRO A 14 38.05 -8.97 45.57
CA PRO A 14 38.21 -8.43 44.24
C PRO A 14 38.95 -7.09 44.32
N SER A 15 39.89 -6.86 43.41
CA SER A 15 40.65 -5.61 43.39
C SER A 15 39.69 -4.42 43.27
N PRO A 16 39.97 -3.29 43.94
CA PRO A 16 39.12 -2.10 43.91
C PRO A 16 38.88 -1.55 42.48
N SER A 17 39.75 -1.89 41.52
CA SER A 17 39.58 -1.58 40.10
C SER A 17 38.40 -2.30 39.44
N PHE A 18 38.07 -3.52 39.87
CA PHE A 18 36.99 -4.31 39.27
C PHE A 18 35.60 -3.83 39.71
N ALA A 19 35.46 -3.42 40.96
CA ALA A 19 34.22 -2.83 41.48
C ALA A 19 33.86 -1.53 40.74
N LEU A 20 34.85 -0.64 40.56
CA LEU A 20 34.65 0.62 39.84
C LEU A 20 34.27 0.41 38.36
N ALA A 21 34.86 -0.60 37.70
CA ALA A 21 34.53 -0.94 36.31
C ALA A 21 33.08 -1.45 36.18
N LYS A 22 32.64 -2.28 37.12
CA LYS A 22 31.26 -2.80 37.16
C LYS A 22 30.23 -1.68 37.35
N ASP A 23 30.50 -0.74 38.24
CA ASP A 23 29.60 0.40 38.50
C ASP A 23 29.50 1.32 37.27
N ARG A 24 30.61 1.54 36.56
CA ARG A 24 30.61 2.31 35.29
C ARG A 24 29.80 1.61 34.20
N LEU A 25 29.93 0.29 34.06
CA LEU A 25 29.17 -0.47 33.08
C LEU A 25 27.66 -0.46 33.39
N ALA A 26 27.28 -0.61 34.66
CA ALA A 26 25.90 -0.55 35.08
C ALA A 26 25.29 0.85 34.83
N ALA A 27 26.03 1.92 35.13
CA ALA A 27 25.60 3.29 34.83
C ALA A 27 25.44 3.54 33.32
N TYR A 28 26.34 3.00 32.49
CA TYR A 28 26.23 3.08 31.03
C TYR A 28 25.00 2.33 30.51
N GLN A 29 24.75 1.11 30.99
CA GLN A 29 23.56 0.32 30.62
C GLN A 29 22.26 1.01 31.05
N ALA A 30 22.19 1.53 32.27
CA ALA A 30 21.04 2.28 32.76
C ALA A 30 20.77 3.53 31.90
N ARG A 31 21.83 4.26 31.53
CA ARG A 31 21.73 5.42 30.64
C ARG A 31 21.27 5.03 29.24
N SER A 32 21.83 3.96 28.67
CA SER A 32 21.45 3.41 27.37
C SER A 32 19.97 2.99 27.35
N ASN A 33 19.52 2.28 28.39
CA ASN A 33 18.12 1.85 28.52
C ASN A 33 17.19 3.07 28.65
N SER A 34 17.55 4.05 29.48
CA SER A 34 16.75 5.26 29.64
C SER A 34 16.64 6.09 28.35
N MET A 35 17.70 6.10 27.53
CA MET A 35 17.71 6.78 26.24
C MET A 35 16.82 6.05 25.24
N SER A 36 16.94 4.72 25.18
CA SER A 36 16.08 3.87 24.34
C SER A 36 14.60 3.97 24.72
N GLU A 37 14.27 4.07 26.01
CA GLU A 37 12.89 4.27 26.48
C GLU A 37 12.33 5.63 26.04
N ARG A 38 13.14 6.70 26.16
CA ARG A 38 12.75 8.04 25.70
C ARG A 38 12.55 8.08 24.19
N GLU A 39 13.47 7.49 23.42
CA GLU A 39 13.36 7.37 21.96
C GLU A 39 12.11 6.58 21.57
N SER A 40 11.86 5.44 22.23
CA SER A 40 10.66 4.63 21.99
C SER A 40 9.39 5.41 22.31
N SER A 41 9.37 6.17 23.42
CA SER A 41 8.23 6.98 23.83
C SER A 41 7.87 8.10 22.84
N ARG A 42 8.84 8.58 22.06
CA ARG A 42 8.63 9.60 21.00
C ARG A 42 8.33 8.95 19.65
N THR A 43 9.02 7.85 19.34
CA THR A 43 8.92 7.16 18.05
C THR A 43 7.58 6.44 17.90
N ILE A 44 7.05 5.81 18.95
CA ILE A 44 5.77 5.09 18.86
C ILE A 44 4.61 6.02 18.48
N PRO A 45 4.38 7.17 19.16
CA PRO A 45 3.35 8.11 18.75
C PRO A 45 3.59 8.68 17.35
N ALA A 46 4.84 8.97 17.00
CA ALA A 46 5.20 9.47 15.67
C ALA A 46 4.84 8.45 14.57
N LEU A 47 5.22 7.18 14.73
CA LEU A 47 4.86 6.10 13.81
C LEU A 47 3.34 5.89 13.72
N ALA A 48 2.64 5.98 14.86
CA ALA A 48 1.19 5.85 14.90
C ALA A 48 0.46 7.00 14.19
N LEU A 49 1.04 8.21 14.24
CA LEU A 49 0.58 9.40 13.53
C LEU A 49 0.99 9.41 12.04
N ARG A 50 1.77 8.42 11.60
CA ARG A 50 2.42 8.38 10.28
C ARG A 50 3.31 9.59 10.04
N ALA A 51 4.04 10.00 11.07
CA ALA A 51 4.98 11.09 11.00
C ALA A 51 5.90 10.92 9.79
N TYR A 52 6.04 12.01 9.05
CA TYR A 52 6.90 12.14 7.89
C TYR A 52 8.36 12.47 8.27
N HIS A 53 8.62 12.73 9.56
CA HIS A 53 9.97 12.92 10.09
C HIS A 53 10.18 12.16 11.41
N LEU A 54 11.32 11.47 11.52
CA LEU A 54 11.84 11.02 12.80
C LEU A 54 13.16 11.71 13.17
N PRO A 55 13.43 11.93 14.47
CA PRO A 55 14.63 12.62 14.91
C PRO A 55 15.91 11.94 14.41
N GLY A 56 16.76 12.71 13.74
CA GLY A 56 18.07 12.25 13.23
C GLY A 56 18.04 11.65 11.83
N ASN A 57 16.87 11.45 11.22
CA ASN A 57 16.76 10.94 9.85
C ASN A 57 17.00 12.03 8.80
N SER A 58 17.60 11.61 7.67
CA SER A 58 17.60 12.43 6.45
C SER A 58 16.25 12.36 5.73
N TRP A 59 16.08 13.18 4.69
CA TRP A 59 14.85 13.17 3.88
C TRP A 59 14.59 11.82 3.21
N CYS A 60 15.65 11.16 2.71
CA CYS A 60 15.52 9.86 2.05
C CYS A 60 15.18 8.76 3.05
N ASP A 61 15.82 8.77 4.23
CA ASP A 61 15.54 7.81 5.30
C ASP A 61 14.08 7.90 5.75
N ASP A 62 13.58 9.13 5.96
CA ASP A 62 12.18 9.38 6.29
C ASP A 62 11.23 8.90 5.20
N TRP A 63 11.56 9.12 3.93
CA TRP A 63 10.71 8.70 2.80
C TRP A 63 10.64 7.18 2.69
N VAL A 64 11.79 6.49 2.74
CA VAL A 64 11.85 5.02 2.72
C VAL A 64 11.12 4.46 3.93
N GLN A 65 11.35 5.02 5.12
CA GLN A 65 10.70 4.60 6.34
C GLN A 65 9.18 4.84 6.27
N TYR A 66 8.74 5.97 5.72
CA TYR A 66 7.33 6.26 5.53
C TYR A 66 6.68 5.20 4.66
N PHE A 67 7.27 4.85 3.51
CA PHE A 67 6.72 3.81 2.65
C PHE A 67 6.79 2.41 3.27
N ALA A 68 7.92 2.05 3.87
CA ALA A 68 8.10 0.77 4.55
C ALA A 68 7.10 0.58 5.70
N ASN A 69 6.66 1.66 6.36
CA ASN A 69 5.67 1.58 7.44
C ASN A 69 4.23 1.70 6.98
N ASN A 70 3.93 2.35 5.87
CA ASN A 70 2.55 2.71 5.54
C ASN A 70 1.99 1.98 4.33
N HIS A 71 2.85 1.56 3.40
CA HIS A 71 2.43 0.87 2.20
C HIS A 71 1.65 -0.42 2.54
N PRO A 72 0.49 -0.69 1.92
CA PRO A 72 -0.35 -1.86 2.25
C PRO A 72 0.41 -3.19 2.14
N LEU A 73 1.17 -3.36 1.06
CA LEU A 73 2.04 -4.53 0.85
C LEU A 73 3.34 -4.48 1.68
N PHE A 74 4.21 -3.48 1.45
CA PHE A 74 5.53 -3.45 2.09
C PHE A 74 5.46 -3.31 3.61
N GLY A 75 4.44 -2.64 4.14
CA GLY A 75 4.17 -2.50 5.56
C GLY A 75 4.02 -3.83 6.30
N ILE A 76 3.58 -4.89 5.63
CA ILE A 76 3.43 -6.21 6.27
C ILE A 76 4.81 -6.73 6.70
N CYS A 77 5.81 -6.62 5.83
CA CYS A 77 7.13 -7.24 6.05
C CYS A 77 8.20 -6.23 6.53
N CYS A 78 8.09 -4.96 6.15
CA CYS A 78 9.14 -3.96 6.31
C CYS A 78 8.81 -2.89 7.38
N HIS A 79 7.74 -3.07 8.16
CA HIS A 79 7.40 -2.10 9.20
C HIS A 79 8.46 -2.06 10.31
N HIS A 80 8.59 -0.89 10.90
CA HIS A 80 9.42 -0.65 12.06
C HIS A 80 8.91 -1.48 13.25
N ARG A 81 9.82 -2.09 14.03
CA ARG A 81 9.45 -3.00 15.14
C ARG A 81 8.64 -2.34 16.26
N LEU A 82 8.81 -1.02 16.43
CA LEU A 82 8.06 -0.22 17.41
C LEU A 82 6.69 0.25 16.88
N HIS A 83 6.31 -0.12 15.66
CA HIS A 83 5.05 0.32 15.09
C HIS A 83 3.85 -0.28 15.87
N PRO A 84 2.82 0.51 16.22
CA PRO A 84 1.72 0.03 17.07
C PRO A 84 0.83 -1.01 16.36
N VAL A 85 0.75 -0.95 15.03
CA VAL A 85 0.01 -1.92 14.23
C VAL A 85 0.92 -3.02 13.73
N THR A 86 0.62 -4.22 14.20
CA THR A 86 1.32 -5.46 13.89
C THR A 86 1.01 -5.95 12.48
N ALA A 87 1.86 -6.83 11.94
CA ALA A 87 1.68 -7.45 10.63
C ALA A 87 0.29 -8.11 10.44
N LYS A 88 -0.28 -8.71 11.50
CA LYS A 88 -1.59 -9.38 11.44
C LYS A 88 -2.72 -8.40 11.07
N TRP A 89 -2.71 -7.21 11.68
CA TRP A 89 -3.70 -6.19 11.37
C TRP A 89 -3.48 -5.56 9.99
N ARG A 90 -2.22 -5.44 9.56
CA ARG A 90 -1.90 -4.98 8.20
C ARG A 90 -2.38 -5.95 7.12
N LEU A 91 -2.33 -7.26 7.39
CA LEU A 91 -2.92 -8.26 6.50
C LEU A 91 -4.44 -8.08 6.39
N ILE A 92 -5.13 -7.78 7.50
CA ILE A 92 -6.56 -7.46 7.47
C ILE A 92 -6.82 -6.19 6.65
N HIS A 93 -5.96 -5.17 6.74
CA HIS A 93 -6.09 -3.97 5.89
C HIS A 93 -5.91 -4.29 4.42
N LEU A 94 -4.95 -5.15 4.06
CA LEU A 94 -4.74 -5.57 2.68
C LEU A 94 -5.98 -6.30 2.13
N VAL A 95 -6.56 -7.22 2.91
CA VAL A 95 -7.83 -7.87 2.54
C VAL A 95 -8.93 -6.83 2.38
N GLY A 96 -9.04 -5.89 3.32
CA GLY A 96 -9.98 -4.77 3.23
C GLY A 96 -9.83 -3.93 1.98
N SER A 97 -8.59 -3.63 1.59
CA SER A 97 -8.25 -2.86 0.39
C SER A 97 -8.68 -3.58 -0.88
N ILE A 98 -8.36 -4.88 -0.99
CA ILE A 98 -8.77 -5.73 -2.11
C ILE A 98 -10.30 -5.73 -2.23
N VAL A 99 -10.99 -6.06 -1.14
CA VAL A 99 -12.46 -6.15 -1.14
C VAL A 99 -13.13 -4.80 -1.43
N PHE A 100 -12.62 -3.70 -0.85
CA PHE A 100 -13.08 -2.34 -1.14
C PHE A 100 -12.94 -2.03 -2.63
N GLY A 101 -11.78 -2.36 -3.20
CA GLY A 101 -11.53 -2.25 -4.62
C GLY A 101 -12.54 -2.97 -5.47
N LEU A 102 -12.73 -4.26 -5.18
CA LEU A 102 -13.67 -5.09 -5.89
C LEU A 102 -15.07 -4.47 -5.85
N ALA A 103 -15.51 -3.94 -4.71
CA ALA A 103 -16.78 -3.23 -4.61
C ALA A 103 -16.82 -1.97 -5.51
N VAL A 104 -15.81 -1.10 -5.43
CA VAL A 104 -15.76 0.15 -6.21
C VAL A 104 -15.70 -0.14 -7.72
N THR A 105 -14.85 -1.04 -8.16
CA THR A 105 -14.73 -1.48 -9.55
C THR A 105 -16.07 -1.94 -10.10
N ASN A 106 -16.79 -2.79 -9.37
CA ASN A 106 -18.09 -3.29 -9.81
C ASN A 106 -19.17 -2.19 -9.77
N ILE A 107 -19.15 -1.28 -8.80
CA ILE A 107 -20.08 -0.15 -8.74
C ILE A 107 -19.87 0.79 -9.94
N ILE A 108 -18.63 1.14 -10.26
CA ILE A 108 -18.31 1.97 -11.43
C ILE A 108 -18.75 1.27 -12.72
N TRP A 109 -18.54 -0.03 -12.82
CA TRP A 109 -19.00 -0.81 -13.97
C TRP A 109 -20.53 -0.82 -14.11
N LEU A 110 -21.26 -1.08 -13.02
CA LEU A 110 -22.74 -0.99 -13.04
C LEU A 110 -23.22 0.41 -13.39
N TRP A 111 -22.51 1.45 -12.93
CA TRP A 111 -22.82 2.83 -13.27
C TRP A 111 -22.71 3.08 -14.77
N PHE A 112 -21.71 2.50 -15.46
CA PHE A 112 -21.61 2.61 -16.92
C PHE A 112 -22.79 1.93 -17.64
N ILE A 113 -23.21 0.75 -17.18
CA ILE A 113 -24.37 0.04 -17.76
C ILE A 113 -25.66 0.82 -17.58
N VAL A 114 -25.93 1.29 -16.37
CA VAL A 114 -27.20 1.98 -16.05
C VAL A 114 -27.34 3.30 -16.81
N ASN A 115 -26.24 3.97 -17.13
CA ASN A 115 -26.27 5.25 -17.85
C ASN A 115 -26.16 5.11 -19.37
N ASP A 116 -26.15 3.89 -19.90
CA ASP A 116 -26.09 3.59 -21.33
C ASP A 116 -25.01 4.37 -22.09
N GLN A 117 -23.83 4.54 -21.46
CA GLN A 117 -22.73 5.27 -22.06
C GLN A 117 -22.04 4.38 -23.11
N HIS A 118 -22.49 4.47 -24.36
CA HIS A 118 -21.92 3.72 -25.49
C HIS A 118 -20.43 4.01 -25.74
N ASP A 119 -19.95 5.22 -25.40
CA ASP A 119 -18.56 5.65 -25.64
C ASP A 119 -17.52 4.93 -24.73
N VAL A 120 -17.96 4.21 -23.70
CA VAL A 120 -17.06 3.59 -22.70
C VAL A 120 -16.22 2.43 -23.27
N ASN A 121 -16.70 1.83 -24.36
CA ASN A 121 -16.02 0.74 -25.06
C ASN A 121 -15.06 1.22 -26.15
N ASP A 122 -15.04 2.53 -26.45
CA ASP A 122 -14.19 3.06 -27.49
C ASP A 122 -12.71 2.94 -27.08
N PRO A 123 -11.85 2.38 -27.96
CA PRO A 123 -10.43 2.25 -27.67
C PRO A 123 -9.78 3.63 -27.72
N VAL A 124 -9.31 4.10 -26.57
CA VAL A 124 -8.54 5.35 -26.47
C VAL A 124 -7.10 5.14 -26.91
N LEU A 125 -6.54 3.96 -26.62
CA LEU A 125 -5.18 3.58 -26.97
C LEU A 125 -5.11 2.09 -27.32
N THR A 126 -4.71 1.78 -28.55
CA THR A 126 -4.40 0.40 -28.96
C THR A 126 -2.89 0.18 -28.93
N ILE A 127 -2.42 -0.74 -28.10
CA ILE A 127 -1.02 -1.14 -28.06
C ILE A 127 -0.89 -2.46 -28.82
N SER A 128 -0.34 -2.39 -30.03
CA SER A 128 -0.02 -3.58 -30.82
C SER A 128 1.41 -4.02 -30.49
N PHE A 129 1.57 -5.17 -29.83
CA PHE A 129 2.88 -5.75 -29.56
C PHE A 129 3.41 -6.43 -30.83
N GLY A 130 3.93 -5.64 -31.75
CA GLY A 130 4.59 -6.10 -32.97
C GLY A 130 5.95 -6.72 -32.64
N GLY A 131 5.96 -8.01 -32.29
CA GLY A 131 7.15 -8.84 -32.16
C GLY A 131 7.77 -9.18 -33.52
N GLY A 132 8.03 -8.18 -34.35
CA GLY A 132 8.93 -8.33 -35.49
C GLY A 132 10.37 -8.20 -34.99
N ILE A 133 11.04 -9.33 -34.71
CA ILE A 133 12.51 -9.35 -34.66
C ILE A 133 12.98 -8.90 -36.04
N ARG A 134 13.38 -7.63 -36.17
CA ARG A 134 14.17 -7.17 -37.30
C ARG A 134 15.56 -7.79 -37.17
N THR A 135 15.72 -9.01 -37.66
CA THR A 135 17.03 -9.51 -38.11
C THR A 135 17.44 -8.66 -39.30
N GLY A 136 18.19 -7.59 -39.01
CA GLY A 136 18.84 -6.77 -40.00
C GLY A 136 19.88 -7.59 -40.76
N ASN A 137 19.51 -8.04 -41.95
CA ASN A 137 20.30 -7.92 -43.18
C ASN A 137 19.64 -8.77 -44.27
N SER A 138 18.93 -8.11 -45.18
CA SER A 138 19.15 -8.26 -46.64
C SER A 138 18.13 -7.40 -47.38
N THR A 139 18.65 -6.36 -48.02
CA THR A 139 18.07 -5.73 -49.21
C THR A 139 17.71 -6.78 -50.25
N VAL A 140 16.54 -6.71 -50.92
CA VAL A 140 16.34 -7.04 -52.35
C VAL A 140 14.91 -6.68 -52.83
N SER A 141 14.91 -5.89 -53.91
CA SER A 141 13.95 -5.68 -55.01
C SER A 141 12.44 -5.54 -54.81
N THR A 142 11.97 -4.34 -55.14
CA THR A 142 10.74 -4.08 -55.90
C THR A 142 10.73 -4.85 -57.22
N GLY A 143 9.79 -5.78 -57.36
CA GLY A 143 9.49 -6.45 -58.63
C GLY A 143 7.98 -6.73 -58.73
N ASN A 144 7.33 -6.03 -59.66
CA ASN A 144 6.00 -6.36 -60.17
C ASN A 144 6.00 -7.82 -60.66
N TYR A 145 5.16 -8.68 -60.10
CA TYR A 145 4.81 -9.94 -60.74
C TYR A 145 3.34 -10.31 -60.44
N THR A 146 2.61 -10.52 -61.52
CA THR A 146 1.21 -10.96 -61.59
C THR A 146 1.10 -12.48 -61.36
N ASP A 147 0.03 -12.87 -60.68
CA ASP A 147 -0.66 -14.16 -60.70
C ASP A 147 0.17 -15.45 -60.84
N THR A 148 0.28 -16.22 -59.75
CA THR A 148 0.08 -17.68 -59.78
C THR A 148 -0.23 -18.22 -58.39
N GLU A 149 -1.49 -18.64 -58.22
CA GLU A 149 -1.92 -19.96 -57.74
C GLU A 149 -1.13 -20.69 -56.61
N TYR A 150 -1.82 -20.84 -55.47
CA TYR A 150 -1.89 -22.03 -54.60
C TYR A 150 -0.59 -22.79 -54.30
N SER A 151 -0.10 -22.69 -53.05
CA SER A 151 0.33 -23.82 -52.17
C SER A 151 1.16 -23.31 -50.98
N ASN A 152 0.81 -23.77 -49.77
CA ASN A 152 1.57 -23.69 -48.50
C ASN A 152 1.53 -22.38 -47.68
N SER A 153 0.37 -21.75 -47.54
CA SER A 153 0.13 -20.61 -46.63
C SER A 153 -0.39 -20.98 -45.23
N THR A 154 -0.45 -22.26 -44.86
CA THR A 154 -1.05 -22.71 -43.58
C THR A 154 -0.11 -22.77 -42.37
N ALA A 155 1.17 -22.44 -42.51
CA ALA A 155 2.14 -22.52 -41.39
C ALA A 155 2.70 -21.17 -40.90
N GLU A 156 2.60 -20.09 -41.69
CA GLU A 156 3.09 -18.76 -41.28
C GLU A 156 2.01 -17.81 -40.75
N ALA A 157 0.72 -18.07 -41.03
CA ALA A 157 -0.40 -17.30 -40.46
C ALA A 157 -0.73 -17.68 -39.00
N ALA A 158 -0.17 -18.78 -38.48
CA ALA A 158 -0.46 -19.29 -37.13
C ALA A 158 0.51 -18.78 -36.05
N LEU A 159 1.57 -18.03 -36.41
CA LEU A 159 2.63 -17.64 -35.47
C LEU A 159 2.83 -16.12 -35.31
N GLN A 160 1.86 -15.31 -35.73
CA GLN A 160 1.77 -13.91 -35.36
C GLN A 160 0.42 -13.65 -34.72
N GLY A 161 0.21 -14.22 -33.54
CA GLY A 161 -0.83 -13.74 -32.63
C GLY A 161 -0.52 -12.31 -32.23
N HIS A 162 -0.90 -11.35 -33.07
CA HIS A 162 -0.92 -9.94 -32.74
C HIS A 162 -1.90 -9.77 -31.59
N GLN A 163 -1.37 -9.75 -30.37
CA GLN A 163 -2.15 -9.43 -29.20
C GLN A 163 -2.27 -7.91 -29.16
N GLU A 164 -3.36 -7.40 -29.73
CA GLU A 164 -3.73 -6.00 -29.59
C GLU A 164 -4.41 -5.80 -28.24
N ILE A 165 -3.79 -5.02 -27.36
CA ILE A 165 -4.42 -4.61 -26.10
C ILE A 165 -5.04 -3.24 -26.35
N ALA A 166 -6.37 -3.21 -26.51
CA ALA A 166 -7.14 -1.99 -26.59
C ALA A 166 -7.48 -1.50 -25.18
N VAL A 167 -6.96 -0.33 -24.80
CA VAL A 167 -7.27 0.37 -23.55
C VAL A 167 -8.47 1.27 -23.80
N THR A 168 -9.60 0.95 -23.19
CA THR A 168 -10.84 1.72 -23.34
C THR A 168 -10.90 2.91 -22.37
N GLU A 169 -11.76 3.89 -22.65
CA GLU A 169 -11.99 5.02 -21.75
C GLU A 169 -12.45 4.54 -20.36
N GLY A 170 -13.34 3.56 -20.33
CA GLY A 170 -13.80 2.94 -19.08
C GLY A 170 -12.65 2.39 -18.23
N MET A 171 -11.65 1.75 -18.85
CA MET A 171 -10.47 1.26 -18.13
C MET A 171 -9.65 2.41 -17.53
N LEU A 172 -9.49 3.52 -18.24
CA LEU A 172 -8.74 4.68 -17.74
C LEU A 172 -9.45 5.33 -16.54
N ILE A 173 -10.77 5.51 -16.60
CA ILE A 173 -11.57 6.04 -15.49
C ILE A 173 -11.46 5.11 -14.28
N LEU A 174 -11.59 3.81 -14.50
CA LEU A 174 -11.48 2.79 -13.46
C LEU A 174 -10.09 2.83 -12.79
N TRP A 175 -9.01 2.81 -13.58
CA TRP A 175 -7.65 2.84 -13.05
C TRP A 175 -7.35 4.14 -12.30
N THR A 176 -7.81 5.28 -12.82
CA THR A 176 -7.53 6.59 -12.21
C THR A 176 -8.38 6.87 -10.98
N ILE A 177 -9.70 6.84 -11.12
CA ILE A 177 -10.64 7.14 -10.03
C ILE A 177 -10.64 5.99 -9.02
N GLY A 178 -10.74 4.74 -9.48
CA GLY A 178 -10.70 3.56 -8.63
C GLY A 178 -9.38 3.45 -7.87
N GLY A 179 -8.24 3.59 -8.57
CA GLY A 179 -6.91 3.60 -7.95
C GLY A 179 -6.71 4.73 -6.93
N GLY A 180 -7.23 5.93 -7.22
CA GLY A 180 -7.21 7.06 -6.30
C GLY A 180 -8.06 6.82 -5.04
N LEU A 181 -9.29 6.31 -5.20
CA LEU A 181 -10.17 5.97 -4.09
C LEU A 181 -9.58 4.85 -3.22
N HIS A 182 -8.94 3.84 -3.83
CA HIS A 182 -8.16 2.82 -3.13
C HIS A 182 -7.10 3.42 -2.23
N ALA A 183 -6.26 4.29 -2.79
CA ALA A 183 -5.20 4.92 -2.01
C ALA A 183 -5.78 5.71 -0.84
N LEU A 184 -6.87 6.47 -1.05
CA LEU A 184 -7.54 7.21 0.03
C LEU A 184 -8.12 6.28 1.10
N PHE A 185 -8.73 5.17 0.70
CA PHE A 185 -9.26 4.15 1.59
C PHE A 185 -8.16 3.56 2.47
N ASP A 186 -7.06 3.12 1.87
CA ASP A 186 -5.93 2.54 2.59
C ASP A 186 -5.34 3.50 3.61
N ASN A 187 -5.21 4.78 3.22
CA ASN A 187 -4.76 5.82 4.12
C ASN A 187 -5.73 6.01 5.31
N THR A 188 -7.03 5.98 5.04
CA THR A 188 -8.10 6.18 6.03
C THR A 188 -8.20 5.03 7.02
N VAL A 189 -8.25 3.78 6.52
CA VAL A 189 -8.28 2.56 7.35
C VAL A 189 -7.09 2.52 8.29
N TRP A 190 -5.94 2.98 7.81
CA TRP A 190 -4.76 3.06 8.65
C TRP A 190 -4.97 4.06 9.80
N TYR A 191 -5.36 5.32 9.54
CA TYR A 191 -5.63 6.29 10.61
C TYR A 191 -6.66 5.79 11.64
N MET A 192 -7.71 5.10 11.18
CA MET A 192 -8.71 4.49 12.07
C MET A 192 -8.09 3.42 12.96
N THR A 193 -7.30 2.51 12.39
CA THR A 193 -6.70 1.39 13.15
C THR A 193 -5.64 1.85 14.13
N ALA A 194 -4.88 2.90 13.79
CA ALA A 194 -3.90 3.51 14.71
C ALA A 194 -4.56 4.04 15.98
N CYS A 195 -5.87 4.31 15.92
CA CYS A 195 -6.64 4.97 16.95
C CYS A 195 -5.92 6.24 17.41
N VAL A 196 -5.55 7.08 16.44
CA VAL A 196 -4.70 8.26 16.66
C VAL A 196 -5.19 9.11 17.83
N CYS A 197 -6.50 9.26 17.97
CA CYS A 197 -7.10 10.07 19.02
C CYS A 197 -6.80 9.58 20.45
N CYS A 198 -6.56 8.28 20.67
CA CYS A 198 -6.34 7.69 21.98
C CYS A 198 -4.85 7.58 22.36
N LEU A 199 -3.93 8.05 21.52
CA LEU A 199 -2.50 8.00 21.79
C LEU A 199 -2.08 9.01 22.88
N PRO A 200 -0.97 8.77 23.59
CA PRO A 200 -0.41 9.74 24.51
C PRO A 200 -0.15 11.11 23.85
N GLY A 201 -0.62 12.19 24.47
CA GLY A 201 -0.49 13.56 23.95
C GLY A 201 -1.64 14.03 23.05
N GLN A 202 -2.64 13.18 22.79
CA GLN A 202 -3.82 13.52 21.98
C GLN A 202 -5.03 13.87 22.86
N PRO A 203 -6.06 14.56 22.31
CA PRO A 203 -7.20 15.05 23.09
C PRO A 203 -7.95 13.96 23.87
N LEU A 204 -7.96 12.73 23.36
CA LEU A 204 -8.67 11.59 23.96
C LEU A 204 -7.72 10.59 24.64
N GLN A 205 -6.55 11.04 25.13
CA GLN A 205 -5.60 10.20 25.86
C GLN A 205 -6.23 9.48 27.07
N CYS A 206 -7.26 10.05 27.71
CA CYS A 206 -7.98 9.40 28.81
C CYS A 206 -8.67 8.08 28.39
N LEU A 207 -8.96 7.92 27.10
CA LEU A 207 -9.55 6.73 26.50
C LEU A 207 -8.50 5.72 26.01
N TYR A 208 -7.25 5.80 26.44
CA TYR A 208 -6.19 4.84 26.07
C TYR A 208 -6.60 3.37 26.30
N LYS A 209 -7.48 3.10 27.28
CA LYS A 209 -8.08 1.78 27.52
C LYS A 209 -8.85 1.23 26.31
N TYR A 210 -9.37 2.11 25.46
CA TYR A 210 -10.16 1.81 24.26
C TYR A 210 -9.35 1.90 22.97
N LYS A 211 -8.01 1.84 23.01
CA LYS A 211 -7.16 1.85 21.80
C LYS A 211 -7.53 0.79 20.75
N TRP A 212 -8.19 -0.28 21.17
CA TRP A 212 -8.68 -1.34 20.28
C TRP A 212 -9.96 -0.99 19.52
N CYS A 213 -10.67 0.06 19.92
CA CYS A 213 -11.91 0.50 19.27
C CYS A 213 -11.71 0.74 17.77
N GLY A 214 -10.63 1.44 17.40
CA GLY A 214 -10.29 1.69 16.00
C GLY A 214 -10.13 0.41 15.18
N THR A 215 -9.46 -0.60 15.74
CA THR A 215 -9.31 -1.91 15.10
C THR A 215 -10.65 -2.62 14.90
N TYR A 216 -11.55 -2.60 15.90
CA TYR A 216 -12.88 -3.21 15.76
C TYR A 216 -13.73 -2.50 14.70
N VAL A 217 -13.66 -1.16 14.63
CA VAL A 217 -14.34 -0.37 13.59
C VAL A 217 -13.84 -0.76 12.20
N VAL A 218 -12.52 -0.92 12.03
CA VAL A 218 -11.95 -1.35 10.75
C VAL A 218 -12.40 -2.77 10.38
N VAL A 219 -12.38 -3.71 11.33
CA VAL A 219 -12.86 -5.07 11.06
C VAL A 219 -14.33 -5.05 10.61
N LEU A 220 -15.20 -4.32 11.33
CA LEU A 220 -16.60 -4.17 10.95
C LEU A 220 -16.76 -3.58 9.53
N LEU A 221 -15.99 -2.55 9.23
CA LEU A 221 -15.98 -1.90 7.92
C LEU A 221 -15.54 -2.88 6.81
N VAL A 222 -14.52 -3.70 7.05
CA VAL A 222 -14.09 -4.74 6.10
C VAL A 222 -15.19 -5.78 5.87
N VAL A 223 -15.91 -6.20 6.92
CA VAL A 223 -17.06 -7.11 6.79
C VAL A 223 -18.16 -6.49 5.93
N ILE A 224 -18.49 -5.21 6.16
CA ILE A 224 -19.50 -4.47 5.37
C ILE A 224 -19.08 -4.42 3.90
N PHE A 225 -17.84 -4.01 3.59
CA PHE A 225 -17.37 -3.98 2.21
C PHE A 225 -17.33 -5.36 1.57
N THR A 226 -17.08 -6.42 2.34
CA THR A 226 -17.17 -7.81 1.83
C THR A 226 -18.58 -8.17 1.43
N ALA A 227 -19.57 -7.83 2.26
CA ALA A 227 -20.98 -8.04 1.93
C ALA A 227 -21.40 -7.24 0.69
N VAL A 228 -21.00 -5.96 0.60
CA VAL A 228 -21.27 -5.11 -0.57
C VAL A 228 -20.59 -5.66 -1.82
N ALA A 229 -19.30 -5.97 -1.78
CA ALA A 229 -18.57 -6.53 -2.92
C ALA A 229 -19.23 -7.82 -3.42
N SER A 230 -19.59 -8.73 -2.50
CA SER A 230 -20.27 -9.99 -2.85
C SER A 230 -21.62 -9.73 -3.51
N PHE A 231 -22.43 -8.82 -2.95
CA PHE A 231 -23.72 -8.44 -3.52
C PHE A 231 -23.58 -7.85 -4.92
N VAL A 232 -22.66 -6.90 -5.11
CA VAL A 232 -22.47 -6.23 -6.40
C VAL A 232 -21.90 -7.20 -7.45
N VAL A 233 -21.00 -8.12 -7.07
CA VAL A 233 -20.52 -9.18 -7.97
C VAL A 233 -21.64 -10.12 -8.40
N VAL A 234 -22.52 -10.54 -7.47
CA VAL A 234 -23.68 -11.36 -7.83
C VAL A 234 -24.65 -10.61 -8.73
N LEU A 235 -24.93 -9.33 -8.42
CA LEU A 235 -25.79 -8.49 -9.25
C LEU A 235 -25.23 -8.33 -10.67
N ARG A 236 -23.92 -8.09 -10.79
CA ARG A 236 -23.23 -8.07 -12.07
C ARG A 236 -23.41 -9.38 -12.83
N ALA A 237 -23.14 -10.51 -12.18
CA ALA A 237 -23.27 -11.82 -12.81
C ALA A 237 -24.70 -12.08 -13.30
N SER A 238 -25.72 -11.67 -12.54
CA SER A 238 -27.12 -11.78 -12.95
C SER A 238 -27.48 -10.92 -14.16
N LEU A 239 -26.92 -9.71 -14.28
CA LEU A 239 -27.17 -8.84 -15.45
C LEU A 239 -26.45 -9.35 -16.70
N GLU A 240 -25.25 -9.92 -16.56
CA GLU A 240 -24.52 -10.51 -17.69
C GLU A 240 -25.22 -11.78 -18.23
N GLU A 241 -25.97 -12.51 -17.40
CA GLU A 241 -26.79 -13.65 -17.85
C GLU A 241 -27.96 -13.21 -18.73
N ASP A 242 -28.64 -12.11 -18.38
CA ASP A 242 -29.80 -11.61 -19.14
C ASP A 242 -29.41 -11.10 -20.54
N ASP A 243 -28.27 -10.42 -20.67
CA ASP A 243 -27.77 -9.92 -21.97
C ASP A 243 -27.36 -11.06 -22.93
N MET A 244 -26.96 -12.24 -22.42
CA MET A 244 -26.65 -13.39 -23.26
C MET A 244 -27.89 -14.08 -23.85
N VAL A 245 -29.07 -13.93 -23.23
CA VAL A 245 -30.31 -14.56 -23.69
C VAL A 245 -30.83 -13.89 -24.96
N ASP A 246 -30.65 -12.56 -25.11
CA ASP A 246 -31.10 -11.82 -26.30
C ASP A 246 -30.24 -12.07 -27.56
N ALA A 247 -28.96 -12.44 -27.41
CA ALA A 247 -28.12 -12.86 -28.54
C ALA A 247 -28.42 -14.30 -29.02
N GLY A 248 -29.00 -15.14 -28.15
CA GLY A 248 -29.36 -16.53 -28.45
C GLY A 248 -30.66 -16.67 -29.24
N ASP A 249 -31.66 -15.83 -28.96
CA ASP A 249 -32.98 -15.94 -29.60
C ASP A 249 -32.99 -15.41 -31.05
N LEU A 250 -31.99 -14.64 -31.47
CA LEU A 250 -31.75 -14.31 -32.89
C LEU A 250 -31.07 -15.46 -33.66
N ASN A 251 -30.35 -16.35 -32.99
CA ASN A 251 -29.76 -17.56 -33.59
C ASN A 251 -30.73 -18.75 -33.65
N SER A 252 -31.87 -18.67 -32.94
CA SER A 252 -32.99 -19.64 -33.01
C SER A 252 -33.81 -19.52 -34.32
N ALA A 253 -33.45 -18.59 -35.22
CA ALA A 253 -33.99 -18.49 -36.57
C ALA A 253 -33.39 -19.49 -37.59
N GLY A 254 -32.50 -20.39 -37.17
CA GLY A 254 -32.20 -21.62 -37.92
C GLY A 254 -31.48 -21.44 -39.26
N ILE A 255 -30.52 -20.51 -39.36
CA ILE A 255 -29.65 -20.38 -40.54
C ILE A 255 -28.22 -20.05 -40.08
N VAL A 256 -27.47 -21.00 -39.51
CA VAL A 256 -26.03 -21.24 -39.79
C VAL A 256 -25.68 -22.63 -39.26
N ASP A 257 -25.09 -23.43 -40.14
CA ASP A 257 -24.74 -24.84 -40.05
C ASP A 257 -23.57 -25.13 -39.08
N ASP A 258 -23.58 -26.33 -38.50
CA ASP A 258 -22.65 -26.84 -37.49
C ASP A 258 -21.20 -26.89 -38.00
N SER A 259 -20.39 -25.88 -37.66
CA SER A 259 -18.94 -26.05 -37.58
C SER A 259 -18.51 -25.97 -36.12
N ILE A 260 -18.10 -27.11 -35.59
CA ILE A 260 -17.59 -27.26 -34.23
C ILE A 260 -16.25 -26.51 -34.16
N ASP A 261 -16.35 -25.25 -33.76
CA ASP A 261 -15.24 -24.36 -33.60
C ASP A 261 -14.61 -24.59 -32.22
N LEU A 262 -13.65 -25.52 -32.17
CA LEU A 262 -12.90 -25.86 -30.94
C LEU A 262 -12.10 -24.65 -30.40
N SER A 263 -11.93 -23.58 -31.20
CA SER A 263 -11.35 -22.30 -30.77
C SER A 263 -12.30 -21.51 -29.86
N ASN A 264 -13.62 -21.61 -30.09
CA ASN A 264 -14.63 -20.84 -29.35
C ASN A 264 -14.78 -21.30 -27.88
N GLY A 265 -14.34 -22.51 -27.54
CA GLY A 265 -14.28 -22.98 -26.16
C GLY A 265 -13.19 -22.26 -25.34
N ILE A 266 -12.05 -21.94 -25.96
CA ILE A 266 -10.94 -21.25 -25.30
C ILE A 266 -11.25 -19.75 -25.18
N ASP A 267 -11.89 -19.16 -26.18
CA ASP A 267 -12.24 -17.73 -26.16
C ASP A 267 -13.39 -17.42 -25.19
N ARG A 268 -14.40 -18.28 -25.06
CA ARG A 268 -15.44 -18.13 -24.02
C ARG A 268 -14.90 -18.19 -22.59
N ASP A 269 -13.89 -19.02 -22.34
CA ASP A 269 -13.28 -19.06 -21.01
C ASP A 269 -12.38 -17.84 -20.75
N ARG A 270 -11.76 -17.24 -21.79
CA ARG A 270 -10.99 -16.00 -21.65
C ARG A 270 -11.86 -14.80 -21.23
N GLU A 271 -13.09 -14.71 -21.73
CA GLU A 271 -14.00 -13.62 -21.37
C GLU A 271 -14.35 -13.63 -19.87
N LYS A 272 -14.55 -14.81 -19.27
CA LYS A 272 -14.80 -14.97 -17.83
C LYS A 272 -13.66 -14.43 -16.96
N TYR A 273 -12.42 -14.53 -17.43
CA TYR A 273 -11.25 -14.04 -16.71
C TYR A 273 -10.89 -12.58 -17.03
N ARG A 274 -11.49 -11.97 -18.05
CA ARG A 274 -11.19 -10.59 -18.47
C ARG A 274 -11.46 -9.60 -17.34
N PHE A 275 -12.55 -9.79 -16.61
CA PHE A 275 -12.86 -8.98 -15.43
C PHE A 275 -11.80 -9.12 -14.34
N LEU A 276 -11.47 -10.37 -13.96
CA LEU A 276 -10.48 -10.65 -12.91
C LEU A 276 -9.10 -10.09 -13.29
N LEU A 277 -8.70 -10.21 -14.56
CA LEU A 277 -7.46 -9.65 -15.07
C LEU A 277 -7.47 -8.11 -15.00
N SER A 278 -8.54 -7.47 -15.47
CA SER A 278 -8.69 -6.01 -15.42
C SER A 278 -8.62 -5.49 -13.98
N TYR A 279 -9.35 -6.15 -13.07
CA TYR A 279 -9.31 -5.83 -11.64
C TYR A 279 -7.94 -6.08 -11.02
N THR A 280 -7.23 -7.15 -11.43
CA THR A 280 -5.86 -7.41 -10.95
C THR A 280 -4.91 -6.30 -11.40
N VAL A 281 -5.01 -5.85 -12.66
CA VAL A 281 -4.23 -4.71 -13.17
C VAL A 281 -4.57 -3.43 -12.42
N GLU A 282 -5.85 -3.15 -12.20
CA GLU A 282 -6.31 -2.01 -11.40
C GLU A 282 -5.73 -2.06 -9.97
N LEU A 283 -5.82 -3.20 -9.30
CA LEU A 283 -5.27 -3.39 -7.95
C LEU A 283 -3.75 -3.19 -7.92
N LEU A 284 -3.03 -3.69 -8.92
CA LEU A 284 -1.59 -3.48 -9.04
C LEU A 284 -1.25 -2.01 -9.27
N LEU A 285 -1.98 -1.30 -10.14
CA LEU A 285 -1.81 0.13 -10.34
C LEU A 285 -2.13 0.92 -9.07
N ALA A 286 -3.22 0.58 -8.38
CA ALA A 286 -3.62 1.19 -7.13
C ALA A 286 -2.52 1.07 -6.07
N LEU A 287 -1.98 -0.14 -5.88
CA LEU A 287 -0.97 -0.42 -4.87
C LEU A 287 0.43 0.07 -5.25
N LEU A 288 0.85 -0.08 -6.51
CA LEU A 288 2.24 0.18 -6.94
C LEU A 288 2.46 1.55 -7.56
N VAL A 289 1.40 2.23 -8.02
CA VAL A 289 1.49 3.53 -8.68
C VAL A 289 0.75 4.59 -7.88
N TYR A 290 -0.57 4.46 -7.71
CA TYR A 290 -1.38 5.49 -7.07
C TYR A 290 -1.02 5.67 -5.60
N TYR A 291 -0.85 4.58 -4.85
CA TYR A 291 -0.49 4.68 -3.44
C TYR A 291 0.87 5.39 -3.23
N PRO A 292 1.96 5.03 -3.93
CA PRO A 292 3.21 5.79 -3.90
C PRO A 292 3.09 7.26 -4.29
N VAL A 293 2.31 7.57 -5.34
CA VAL A 293 2.10 8.94 -5.79
C VAL A 293 1.38 9.75 -4.72
N VAL A 294 0.22 9.28 -4.23
CA VAL A 294 -0.54 9.95 -3.16
C VAL A 294 0.28 10.05 -1.88
N GLY A 295 0.97 8.98 -1.50
CA GLY A 295 1.85 8.95 -0.34
C GLY A 295 2.96 9.99 -0.44
N THR A 296 3.56 10.18 -1.61
CA THR A 296 4.61 11.18 -1.84
C THR A 296 4.05 12.60 -1.85
N ILE A 297 2.86 12.83 -2.40
CA ILE A 297 2.16 14.12 -2.33
C ILE A 297 1.91 14.51 -0.87
N LEU A 298 1.43 13.58 -0.05
CA LEU A 298 1.21 13.79 1.38
C LEU A 298 2.52 13.99 2.14
N PHE A 299 3.53 13.16 1.87
CA PHE A 299 4.84 13.23 2.50
C PHE A 299 5.57 14.55 2.21
N THR A 300 5.54 15.01 0.96
CA THR A 300 6.17 16.29 0.57
C THR A 300 5.41 17.49 1.11
N GLY A 301 4.10 17.32 1.36
CA GLY A 301 3.25 18.40 1.86
C GLY A 301 2.94 19.47 0.81
N ILE A 302 3.05 19.12 -0.48
CA ILE A 302 2.90 20.06 -1.59
C ILE A 302 1.52 20.72 -1.61
N LEU A 303 0.47 20.01 -1.16
CA LEU A 303 -0.89 20.53 -1.08
C LEU A 303 -1.12 21.52 0.08
N GLY A 304 -0.35 21.38 1.17
CA GLY A 304 -0.51 22.21 2.37
C GLY A 304 0.45 23.40 2.45
N CYS A 305 1.32 23.58 1.43
CA CYS A 305 2.43 24.53 1.44
C CYS A 305 3.24 24.49 2.74
N GLY A 306 3.36 23.30 3.37
CA GLY A 306 4.04 23.12 4.65
C GLY A 306 3.41 23.82 5.87
N ARG A 307 2.16 24.29 5.80
CA ARG A 307 1.50 25.04 6.88
C ARG A 307 0.36 24.30 7.57
N LEU A 308 -0.34 23.44 6.84
CA LEU A 308 -1.49 22.70 7.37
C LEU A 308 -1.02 21.44 8.11
N PRO A 309 -1.61 21.09 9.26
CA PRO A 309 -1.16 19.96 10.07
C PRO A 309 -1.33 18.59 9.38
N VAL A 310 -2.32 18.44 8.50
CA VAL A 310 -2.58 17.17 7.79
C VAL A 310 -1.91 17.13 6.41
N LEU A 311 -1.89 18.26 5.70
CA LEU A 311 -1.39 18.36 4.32
C LEU A 311 0.03 18.95 4.22
N GLY A 312 0.64 19.33 5.34
CA GLY A 312 1.93 20.01 5.37
C GLY A 312 3.15 19.09 5.26
N GLY A 313 2.93 17.77 5.32
CA GLY A 313 3.98 16.77 5.11
C GLY A 313 5.17 16.90 6.07
N ARG A 314 6.32 16.39 5.62
CA ARG A 314 7.61 16.47 6.31
C ARG A 314 8.05 17.91 6.62
N PRO A 315 7.96 18.90 5.69
CA PRO A 315 8.40 20.26 5.99
C PRO A 315 7.69 20.87 7.20
N TYR A 316 6.40 20.61 7.36
CA TYR A 316 5.62 21.06 8.51
C TYR A 316 6.12 20.45 9.82
N GLU A 317 6.37 19.13 9.83
CA GLU A 317 6.83 18.41 11.03
C GLU A 317 8.22 18.84 11.47
N VAL A 318 9.17 18.97 10.54
CA VAL A 318 10.53 19.45 10.83
C VAL A 318 10.49 20.85 11.43
N GLU A 319 9.64 21.75 10.91
CA GLU A 319 9.49 23.09 11.46
C GLU A 319 8.85 23.08 12.85
N CYS A 320 7.89 22.19 13.09
CA CYS A 320 7.26 22.00 14.39
C CYS A 320 8.30 21.52 15.43
N GLU A 321 9.12 20.54 15.07
CA GLU A 321 10.20 20.04 15.92
C GLU A 321 11.24 21.12 16.20
N ARG A 322 11.67 21.87 15.18
CA ARG A 322 12.61 22.99 15.34
C ARG A 322 12.09 24.02 16.34
N LYS A 323 10.81 24.38 16.25
CA LYS A 323 10.16 25.30 17.21
C LYS A 323 10.11 24.71 18.62
N LEU A 324 9.86 23.41 18.76
CA LEU A 324 9.85 22.73 20.06
C LEU A 324 11.25 22.75 20.70
N GLN A 325 12.29 22.37 19.95
CA GLN A 325 13.68 22.38 20.41
C GLN A 325 14.14 23.79 20.82
N GLN A 326 13.74 24.83 20.08
CA GLN A 326 14.00 26.23 20.46
C GLN A 326 13.32 26.62 21.79
N ARG A 327 12.08 26.18 22.02
CA ARG A 327 11.35 26.43 23.28
C ARG A 327 12.01 25.73 24.46
N GLU A 328 12.44 24.47 24.28
CA GLU A 328 13.15 23.71 25.30
C GLU A 328 14.49 24.35 25.64
N SER A 329 15.26 24.77 24.64
CA SER A 329 16.54 25.48 24.83
C SER A 329 16.36 26.77 25.65
N ARG A 330 15.31 27.55 25.36
CA ARG A 330 14.96 28.75 26.14
C ARG A 330 14.57 28.44 27.58
N ARG A 331 13.79 27.36 27.80
CA ARG A 331 13.42 26.92 29.16
C ARG A 331 14.63 26.47 29.97
N SER A 332 15.53 25.70 29.36
CA SER A 332 16.77 25.26 30.00
C SER A 332 17.65 26.44 30.40
N PHE A 333 17.81 27.42 29.51
CA PHE A 333 18.57 28.63 29.79
C PHE A 333 17.97 29.46 30.94
N ASN A 334 16.65 29.63 30.95
CA ASN A 334 15.96 30.33 32.03
C ASN A 334 16.04 29.60 33.37
N ASN A 335 15.94 28.28 33.38
CA ASN A 335 16.11 27.48 34.59
C ASN A 335 17.54 27.58 35.13
N GLY A 336 18.56 27.51 34.25
CA GLY A 336 19.96 27.70 34.65
C GLY A 336 20.20 29.04 35.32
N ARG A 337 19.64 30.14 34.77
CA ARG A 337 19.73 31.47 35.41
C ARG A 337 19.11 31.50 36.81
N LYS A 338 17.96 30.86 37.02
CA LYS A 338 17.30 30.78 38.34
C LYS A 338 18.13 29.99 39.35
N THR A 339 18.81 28.93 38.91
CA THR A 339 19.68 28.14 39.81
C THR A 339 20.91 28.94 40.20
N SER A 340 21.52 29.70 39.27
CA SER A 340 22.65 30.57 39.56
C SER A 340 22.29 31.74 40.49
N SER A 341 21.08 32.31 40.38
CA SER A 341 20.66 33.41 41.26
C SER A 341 20.37 32.99 42.70
N ASN A 342 20.13 31.71 42.97
CA ASN A 342 19.87 31.18 44.32
C ASN A 342 21.15 30.74 45.06
N LEU A 343 22.31 30.79 44.39
CA LEU A 343 23.62 30.42 44.95
C LEU A 343 24.46 31.64 45.37
N VAL A 344 23.91 32.84 45.23
CA VAL A 344 24.46 34.12 45.71
C VAL A 344 23.57 34.60 46.83
#